data_AF-A0A9Q1KVW4-F1
#
_entry.id   AF-A0A9Q1KVW4-F1
#
_cell.length_a   1.000
_cell.length_b   1.000
_cell.length_c   1.000
_cell.angle_alpha   90.00
_cell.angle_beta   90.00
_cell.angle_gamma   90.00
#
_symmetry.space_group_name_H-M   'P 1'
#
loop_
_entity.id
_entity.type
_entity.pdbx_description
1 polymer ?
#
loop_
_entity_poly.entity_id
_entity_poly.type
_entity_poly.pdbx_seq_one_letter_code
_entity_poly.pdbx_strand_id
1 'polypeptide(L)'
;MTLWRVSETEFQLRTLQGQFWTCDGQGCTVSATAEAPPATNETFYIERLNNNSRIHIRLQSGTYLQALTENQLTADYAGTPGWDDNAATFEMAIISNNLHGDFQLANGYGHDKAKEVLEEHRNSFITIEDFDFISRHGINTVRIPVGWWIAFDPDPPAPFIGGTLAALDNAFSWAQTYDIKCIIDLHAAPGSQNGMEHSASRDGSVDWPTSQDYIEKTFDVIDFLASRYAKHPALLGIELLNEPSAASVPLDILLSYYQQGHRIVRKYSPTAFVIVCQRIGNADPLELFQANIGFTNIVVDLHYYNLFDTFFVNLSSAQNIDYIYKSREAQLQQLASASGPLVFIGKDSFPALTPLAKYNLKPNWFVYECSD
;
A
#
# COMPACT_ATOMS: atom_id res chain seq x y z
N MET A 1 6.32 20.89 -2.58
CA MET A 1 6.52 20.48 -1.17
C MET A 1 5.23 19.84 -0.70
N THR A 2 5.31 18.89 0.22
CA THR A 2 4.13 18.16 0.71
C THR A 2 3.95 18.45 2.19
N LEU A 3 2.69 18.65 2.58
CA LEU A 3 2.31 18.91 3.96
C LEU A 3 1.95 17.59 4.65
N TRP A 4 2.65 17.27 5.72
CA TRP A 4 2.39 16.10 6.55
C TRP A 4 1.62 16.53 7.78
N ARG A 5 0.39 16.02 7.93
CA ARG A 5 -0.39 16.22 9.14
C ARG A 5 0.03 15.18 10.17
N VAL A 6 0.58 15.65 11.30
CA VAL A 6 1.00 14.81 12.44
C VAL A 6 -0.14 14.67 13.45
N SER A 7 -0.88 15.76 13.68
CA SER A 7 -2.08 15.79 14.52
C SER A 7 -3.10 16.77 13.96
N GLU A 8 -4.17 17.07 14.71
CA GLU A 8 -5.16 18.07 14.28
C GLU A 8 -4.52 19.44 14.01
N THR A 9 -3.50 19.80 14.79
CA THR A 9 -2.89 21.14 14.78
C THR A 9 -1.43 21.15 14.40
N GLU A 10 -0.77 20.00 14.36
CA GLU A 10 0.66 19.87 14.10
C GLU A 10 0.94 19.32 12.71
N PHE A 11 1.89 19.96 12.05
CA PHE A 11 2.25 19.69 10.68
C PHE A 11 3.77 19.70 10.49
N GLN A 12 4.23 18.92 9.53
CA GLN A 12 5.60 18.94 9.03
C GLN A 12 5.57 19.26 7.54
N LEU A 13 6.58 19.95 7.04
CA LEU A 13 6.67 20.32 5.62
C LEU A 13 7.87 19.59 5.01
N ARG A 14 7.60 18.68 4.06
CA ARG A 14 8.63 17.90 3.38
C ARG A 14 8.89 18.46 1.98
N THR A 15 10.15 18.64 1.64
CA THR A 15 10.60 19.05 0.30
C THR A 15 10.39 17.92 -0.70
N LEU A 16 10.52 18.24 -1.99
CA LEU A 16 10.46 17.22 -3.06
C LEU A 16 11.66 16.26 -3.01
N GLN A 17 12.76 16.68 -2.38
CA GLN A 17 13.97 15.89 -2.17
C GLN A 17 13.92 15.10 -0.85
N GLY A 18 12.82 15.20 -0.10
CA GLY A 18 12.55 14.38 1.05
C GLY A 18 13.00 14.94 2.40
N GLN A 19 13.66 16.11 2.44
CA GLN A 19 14.04 16.76 3.70
C GLN A 19 12.87 17.52 4.33
N PHE A 20 12.90 17.67 5.65
CA PHE A 20 11.93 18.45 6.41
C PHE A 20 12.40 19.86 6.64
N TRP A 21 11.45 20.78 6.67
CA TRP A 21 11.68 22.13 7.18
C TRP A 21 12.11 22.06 8.65
N THR A 22 13.15 22.81 8.99
CA THR A 22 13.67 22.97 10.35
C THR A 22 13.71 24.45 10.70
N CYS A 23 13.29 24.78 11.91
CA CYS A 23 13.48 26.09 12.50
C CYS A 23 13.82 25.99 13.99
N ASP A 24 15.00 26.48 14.36
CA ASP A 24 15.54 26.41 15.73
C ASP A 24 14.98 27.49 16.67
N GLY A 25 13.83 28.08 16.35
CA GLY A 25 13.13 29.04 17.20
C GLY A 25 12.96 30.44 16.60
N GLN A 26 12.64 31.41 17.46
CA GLN A 26 12.37 32.78 17.05
C GLN A 26 13.63 33.43 16.43
N GLY A 27 13.46 34.11 15.29
CA GLY A 27 14.55 34.74 14.53
C GLY A 27 15.31 33.79 13.60
N CYS A 28 14.96 32.49 13.58
CA CYS A 28 15.61 31.53 12.70
C CYS A 28 15.32 31.88 11.22
N THR A 29 16.21 31.45 10.32
CA THR A 29 15.85 31.19 8.92
C THR A 29 15.43 29.73 8.81
N VAL A 30 14.30 29.47 8.15
CA VAL A 30 13.84 28.10 7.89
C VAL A 30 14.79 27.44 6.89
N SER A 31 15.33 26.28 7.26
CA SER A 31 16.15 25.44 6.39
C SER A 31 15.42 24.12 6.08
N ALA A 32 15.94 23.32 5.14
CA ALA A 32 15.41 22.00 4.85
C ALA A 32 16.52 20.95 4.76
N THR A 33 17.13 20.64 5.91
CA THR A 33 18.29 19.74 6.01
C THR A 33 18.00 18.46 6.78
N ALA A 34 16.89 18.37 7.51
CA ALA A 34 16.56 17.18 8.29
C ALA A 34 16.09 16.05 7.37
N GLU A 35 16.75 14.89 7.43
CA GLU A 35 16.43 13.72 6.58
C GLU A 35 15.48 12.73 7.27
N ALA A 36 15.25 12.85 8.59
CA ALA A 36 14.37 11.96 9.35
C ALA A 36 13.47 12.76 10.32
N PRO A 37 12.19 12.36 10.50
CA PRO A 37 11.34 12.85 11.58
C PRO A 37 11.54 12.02 12.88
N PRO A 38 11.34 12.56 14.11
CA PRO A 38 11.13 13.96 14.50
C PRO A 38 12.17 14.50 15.52
N ALA A 39 12.47 15.81 15.44
CA ALA A 39 12.72 16.65 16.61
C ALA A 39 11.67 17.76 16.69
N THR A 40 11.61 18.49 17.81
CA THR A 40 10.62 19.57 18.03
C THR A 40 10.74 20.72 17.03
N ASN A 41 11.89 20.85 16.36
CA ASN A 41 12.23 21.98 15.50
C ASN A 41 11.70 21.80 14.06
N GLU A 42 11.17 20.62 13.73
CA GLU A 42 10.57 20.31 12.43
C GLU A 42 9.02 20.37 12.45
N THR A 43 8.42 20.70 13.60
CA THR A 43 6.97 20.76 13.77
C THR A 43 6.45 22.20 13.74
N PHE A 44 5.42 22.42 12.92
CA PHE A 44 4.77 23.71 12.70
C PHE A 44 3.26 23.60 12.96
N TYR A 45 2.65 24.74 13.26
CA TYR A 45 1.20 24.84 13.46
C TYR A 45 0.61 25.69 12.35
N ILE A 46 -0.49 25.23 11.76
CA ILE A 46 -1.16 25.89 10.65
C ILE A 46 -2.51 26.42 11.10
N GLU A 47 -2.68 27.73 10.97
CA GLU A 47 -3.95 28.42 11.18
C GLU A 47 -4.60 28.70 9.83
N ARG A 48 -5.93 28.58 9.75
CA ARG A 48 -6.70 28.75 8.51
C ARG A 48 -7.91 29.62 8.76
N LEU A 49 -8.22 30.52 7.81
CA LEU A 49 -9.45 31.30 7.83
C LEU A 49 -10.55 30.57 7.04
N ASN A 50 -11.62 30.15 7.72
CA ASN A 50 -12.88 29.67 7.10
C ASN A 50 -12.69 28.61 5.97
N ASN A 51 -11.77 27.66 6.14
CA ASN A 51 -11.45 26.62 5.15
C ASN A 51 -10.95 27.15 3.78
N ASN A 52 -10.38 28.35 3.75
CA ASN A 52 -9.75 28.91 2.54
C ASN A 52 -8.31 28.35 2.34
N SER A 53 -7.73 28.58 1.16
CA SER A 53 -6.32 28.28 0.84
C SER A 53 -5.34 29.13 1.64
N ARG A 54 -5.77 30.25 2.22
CA ARG A 54 -4.91 31.13 3.01
C ARG A 54 -4.60 30.54 4.37
N ILE A 55 -3.32 30.49 4.70
CA ILE A 55 -2.81 29.96 5.95
C ILE A 55 -1.79 30.90 6.60
N HIS A 56 -1.68 30.78 7.92
CA HIS A 56 -0.52 31.25 8.68
C HIS A 56 0.22 30.05 9.25
N ILE A 57 1.54 30.09 9.22
CA ILE A 57 2.40 29.04 9.77
C ILE A 57 3.11 29.62 10.98
N ARG A 58 3.05 28.92 12.13
CA ARG A 58 3.71 29.35 13.36
C ARG A 58 4.49 28.24 14.04
N LEU A 59 5.47 28.63 14.84
CA LEU A 59 6.21 27.75 15.73
C LEU A 59 5.39 27.42 16.99
N GLN A 60 5.87 26.45 17.77
CA GLN A 60 5.33 26.15 19.11
C GLN A 60 5.38 27.36 20.05
N SER A 61 6.38 28.23 19.91
CA SER A 61 6.51 29.48 20.66
C SER A 61 5.40 30.51 20.36
N GLY A 62 4.60 30.29 19.32
CA GLY A 62 3.60 31.24 18.82
C GLY A 62 4.14 32.27 17.82
N THR A 63 5.44 32.24 17.49
CA THR A 63 6.01 33.12 16.48
C THR A 63 5.60 32.69 15.07
N TYR A 64 5.13 33.62 14.25
CA TYR A 64 4.72 33.36 12.87
C TYR A 64 5.90 33.43 11.90
N LEU A 65 5.85 32.59 10.87
CA LEU A 65 6.78 32.63 9.75
C LEU A 65 6.42 33.77 8.79
N GLN A 66 7.42 34.38 8.17
CA GLN A 66 7.25 35.34 7.09
C GLN A 66 8.23 35.13 5.94
N ALA A 67 7.81 35.48 4.74
CA ALA A 67 8.65 35.58 3.56
C ALA A 67 9.40 36.92 3.57
N LEU A 68 10.71 36.88 3.77
CA LEU A 68 11.57 38.08 3.77
C LEU A 68 12.00 38.45 2.34
N THR A 69 12.27 37.43 1.52
CA THR A 69 12.59 37.54 0.09
C THR A 69 11.92 36.39 -0.66
N GLU A 70 12.04 36.34 -1.99
CA GLU A 70 11.48 35.25 -2.81
C GLU A 70 11.93 33.85 -2.38
N ASN A 71 13.12 33.73 -1.75
CA ASN A 71 13.72 32.43 -1.41
C ASN A 71 14.06 32.28 0.08
N GLN A 72 13.55 33.15 0.96
CA GLN A 72 13.89 33.10 2.38
C GLN A 72 12.64 33.24 3.27
N LEU A 73 12.50 32.28 4.18
CA LEU A 73 11.50 32.27 5.24
C LEU A 73 12.19 32.44 6.59
N THR A 74 11.66 33.32 7.43
CA THR A 74 12.16 33.57 8.80
C THR A 74 11.04 33.48 9.82
N ALA A 75 11.39 33.11 11.06
CA ALA A 75 10.43 32.99 12.16
C ALA A 75 10.47 34.20 13.09
N ASP A 76 10.12 35.38 12.59
CA ASP A 76 10.26 36.65 13.31
C ASP A 76 9.18 37.69 12.95
N TYR A 77 8.03 37.24 12.42
CA TYR A 77 6.93 38.16 12.17
C TYR A 77 6.44 38.81 13.47
N ALA A 78 6.29 40.13 13.45
CA ALA A 78 5.95 40.91 14.63
C ALA A 78 4.43 40.86 14.92
N GLY A 79 4.06 40.22 16.03
CA GLY A 79 2.67 40.14 16.49
C GLY A 79 1.85 39.08 15.74
N THR A 80 0.53 39.24 15.73
CA THR A 80 -0.39 38.34 15.03
C THR A 80 -0.69 38.89 13.63
N PRO A 81 -0.41 38.14 12.55
CA PRO A 81 -0.69 38.59 11.20
C PRO A 81 -2.19 38.75 10.94
N GLY A 82 -2.54 39.76 10.13
CA GLY A 82 -3.85 39.85 9.50
C GLY A 82 -3.99 38.82 8.38
N TRP A 83 -5.20 38.70 7.83
CA TRP A 83 -5.50 37.81 6.69
C TRP A 83 -5.40 38.51 5.33
N ASP A 84 -4.94 39.76 5.33
CA ASP A 84 -4.57 40.53 4.15
C ASP A 84 -3.29 40.00 3.50
N ASP A 85 -2.95 40.54 2.33
CA ASP A 85 -1.73 40.21 1.60
C ASP A 85 -0.53 40.81 2.34
N ASN A 86 0.09 40.01 3.20
CA ASN A 86 1.27 40.37 3.97
C ASN A 86 2.29 39.23 3.95
N ALA A 87 3.50 39.51 4.43
CA ALA A 87 4.63 38.58 4.36
C ALA A 87 4.43 37.26 5.12
N ALA A 88 3.49 37.18 6.07
CA ALA A 88 3.17 35.97 6.83
C ALA A 88 1.94 35.21 6.33
N THR A 89 1.22 35.76 5.32
CA THR A 89 0.06 35.09 4.70
C THR A 89 0.55 34.21 3.54
N PHE A 90 0.37 32.90 3.67
CA PHE A 90 0.73 31.92 2.65
C PHE A 90 -0.52 31.38 1.95
N GLU A 91 -0.39 31.03 0.68
CA GLU A 91 -1.44 30.33 -0.07
C GLU A 91 -1.10 28.86 -0.22
N MET A 92 -1.99 28.00 0.28
CA MET A 92 -1.89 26.55 0.20
C MET A 92 -2.80 26.03 -0.91
N ALA A 93 -2.18 25.53 -1.98
CA ALA A 93 -2.90 24.80 -3.02
C ALA A 93 -3.11 23.34 -2.59
N ILE A 94 -4.36 22.88 -2.62
CA ILE A 94 -4.69 21.45 -2.46
C ILE A 94 -4.54 20.80 -3.84
N ILE A 95 -3.38 20.19 -4.08
CA ILE A 95 -3.00 19.66 -5.41
C ILE A 95 -3.76 18.36 -5.72
N SER A 96 -4.13 17.58 -4.70
CA SER A 96 -4.97 16.40 -4.89
C SER A 96 -5.79 16.08 -3.64
N ASN A 97 -7.10 15.87 -3.83
CA ASN A 97 -7.93 15.14 -2.87
C ASN A 97 -7.84 13.61 -3.08
N ASN A 98 -6.89 13.13 -3.89
CA ASN A 98 -6.92 11.77 -4.45
C ASN A 98 -6.22 10.72 -3.59
N LEU A 99 -5.48 11.13 -2.55
CA LEU A 99 -4.91 10.17 -1.60
C LEU A 99 -6.02 9.74 -0.64
N HIS A 100 -6.34 8.46 -0.70
CA HIS A 100 -7.34 7.78 0.11
C HIS A 100 -6.68 6.55 0.76
N GLY A 101 -7.44 5.76 1.51
CA GLY A 101 -6.96 4.55 2.17
C GLY A 101 -6.71 4.71 3.67
N ASP A 102 -6.26 3.63 4.31
CA ASP A 102 -6.14 3.50 5.77
C ASP A 102 -5.36 4.63 6.42
N PHE A 103 -4.23 5.03 5.84
CA PHE A 103 -3.42 6.10 6.41
C PHE A 103 -4.20 7.42 6.46
N GLN A 104 -4.78 7.85 5.33
CA GLN A 104 -5.51 9.12 5.25
C GLN A 104 -6.78 9.09 6.07
N LEU A 105 -7.51 7.96 6.11
CA LEU A 105 -8.71 7.80 6.92
C LEU A 105 -8.37 7.93 8.41
N ALA A 106 -7.40 7.16 8.88
CA ALA A 106 -7.07 7.12 10.30
C ALA A 106 -6.40 8.41 10.78
N ASN A 107 -5.51 8.99 9.99
CA ASN A 107 -4.90 10.29 10.28
C ASN A 107 -5.92 11.45 10.14
N GLY A 108 -6.91 11.31 9.27
CA GLY A 108 -7.95 12.30 9.02
C GLY A 108 -8.94 12.42 10.17
N TYR A 109 -9.53 11.29 10.57
CA TYR A 109 -10.50 11.19 11.65
C TYR A 109 -9.89 11.25 13.05
N GLY A 110 -8.59 10.93 13.19
CA GLY A 110 -7.97 10.67 14.47
C GLY A 110 -8.36 9.30 15.02
N HIS A 111 -7.57 8.82 15.98
CA HIS A 111 -7.61 7.43 16.44
C HIS A 111 -9.01 6.93 16.82
N ASP A 112 -9.71 7.61 17.73
CA ASP A 112 -10.97 7.10 18.29
C ASP A 112 -12.09 7.03 17.26
N LYS A 113 -12.21 8.05 16.40
CA LYS A 113 -13.24 8.05 15.36
C LYS A 113 -12.90 7.09 14.22
N ALA A 114 -11.63 6.98 13.85
CA ALA A 114 -11.18 5.99 12.87
C ALA A 114 -11.43 4.56 13.36
N LYS A 115 -11.21 4.30 14.65
CA LYS A 115 -11.51 3.02 15.29
C LYS A 115 -12.98 2.64 15.17
N GLU A 116 -13.89 3.54 15.53
CA GLU A 116 -15.33 3.31 15.38
C GLU A 116 -15.72 2.96 13.95
N VAL A 117 -15.23 3.74 12.96
CA VAL A 117 -15.55 3.55 11.54
C VAL A 117 -14.99 2.22 11.01
N LEU A 118 -13.74 1.89 11.31
CA LEU A 118 -13.10 0.67 10.82
C LEU A 118 -13.62 -0.59 11.51
N GLU A 119 -14.00 -0.51 12.79
CA GLU A 119 -14.68 -1.62 13.49
C GLU A 119 -16.06 -1.90 12.87
N GLU A 120 -16.86 -0.87 12.56
CA GLU A 120 -18.15 -1.04 11.89
C GLU A 120 -17.97 -1.65 10.48
N HIS A 121 -17.03 -1.13 9.71
CA HIS A 121 -16.72 -1.64 8.37
C HIS A 121 -16.32 -3.12 8.41
N ARG A 122 -15.30 -3.50 9.20
CA ARG A 122 -14.80 -4.89 9.26
C ARG A 122 -15.83 -5.89 9.77
N ASN A 123 -16.80 -5.45 10.58
CA ASN A 123 -17.87 -6.32 11.09
C ASN A 123 -19.03 -6.51 10.11
N SER A 124 -19.12 -5.70 9.05
CA SER A 124 -20.29 -5.67 8.16
C SER A 124 -19.97 -5.83 6.67
N PHE A 125 -18.74 -5.53 6.24
CA PHE A 125 -18.37 -5.50 4.84
C PHE A 125 -18.20 -6.89 4.23
N ILE A 126 -17.47 -7.78 4.92
CA ILE A 126 -17.38 -9.21 4.61
C ILE A 126 -17.80 -10.01 5.83
N THR A 127 -18.73 -10.93 5.60
CA THR A 127 -19.37 -11.74 6.62
C THR A 127 -19.32 -13.22 6.23
N ILE A 128 -19.80 -14.10 7.10
CA ILE A 128 -19.88 -15.53 6.79
C ILE A 128 -20.84 -15.80 5.62
N GLU A 129 -21.88 -14.96 5.46
CA GLU A 129 -22.84 -15.04 4.36
C GLU A 129 -22.18 -14.85 2.99
N ASP A 130 -21.11 -14.06 2.92
CA ASP A 130 -20.32 -13.87 1.69
C ASP A 130 -19.55 -15.15 1.33
N PHE A 131 -18.98 -15.84 2.32
CA PHE A 131 -18.32 -17.13 2.13
C PHE A 131 -19.29 -18.23 1.68
N ASP A 132 -20.50 -18.25 2.24
CA ASP A 132 -21.58 -19.12 1.75
C ASP A 132 -21.95 -18.80 0.30
N PHE A 133 -22.13 -17.51 0.00
CA PHE A 133 -22.47 -17.05 -1.34
C PHE A 133 -21.42 -17.49 -2.36
N ILE A 134 -20.14 -17.17 -2.15
CA ILE A 134 -19.08 -17.49 -3.13
C ILE A 134 -18.89 -19.01 -3.28
N SER A 135 -19.01 -19.78 -2.18
CA SER A 135 -18.95 -21.25 -2.21
C SER A 135 -20.06 -21.84 -3.09
N ARG A 136 -21.31 -21.35 -2.93
CA ARG A 136 -22.46 -21.77 -3.77
C ARG A 136 -22.29 -21.42 -5.25
N HIS A 137 -21.43 -20.46 -5.59
CA HIS A 137 -21.11 -20.08 -6.97
C HIS A 137 -19.84 -20.76 -7.51
N GLY A 138 -19.29 -21.74 -6.78
CA GLY A 138 -18.14 -22.55 -7.22
C GLY A 138 -16.79 -21.85 -7.06
N ILE A 139 -16.74 -20.71 -6.36
CA ILE A 139 -15.49 -20.08 -5.93
C ILE A 139 -14.92 -20.92 -4.78
N ASN A 140 -13.65 -21.27 -4.88
CA ASN A 140 -12.99 -22.19 -3.96
C ASN A 140 -11.77 -21.56 -3.27
N THR A 141 -11.43 -20.32 -3.62
CA THR A 141 -10.26 -19.62 -3.10
C THR A 141 -10.58 -18.13 -2.91
N VAL A 142 -10.07 -17.52 -1.86
CA VAL A 142 -10.10 -16.07 -1.64
C VAL A 142 -8.68 -15.55 -1.46
N ARG A 143 -8.42 -14.36 -1.99
CA ARG A 143 -7.20 -13.58 -1.76
C ARG A 143 -7.56 -12.45 -0.82
N ILE A 144 -6.86 -12.38 0.31
CA ILE A 144 -7.17 -11.47 1.41
C ILE A 144 -5.99 -10.50 1.58
N PRO A 145 -6.08 -9.29 1.02
CA PRO A 145 -5.19 -8.17 1.31
C PRO A 145 -5.09 -7.88 2.79
N VAL A 146 -3.86 -7.70 3.28
CA VAL A 146 -3.58 -7.23 4.64
C VAL A 146 -2.46 -6.19 4.64
N GLY A 147 -2.57 -5.19 5.50
CA GLY A 147 -1.50 -4.23 5.73
C GLY A 147 -0.49 -4.69 6.78
N TRP A 148 0.75 -4.24 6.68
CA TRP A 148 1.85 -4.60 7.60
C TRP A 148 1.52 -4.40 9.09
N TRP A 149 0.62 -3.46 9.40
CA TRP A 149 0.21 -3.15 10.77
C TRP A 149 -0.51 -4.32 11.45
N ILE A 150 -1.02 -5.31 10.71
CA ILE A 150 -1.69 -6.51 11.25
C ILE A 150 -0.84 -7.28 12.26
N ALA A 151 0.49 -7.29 12.10
CA ALA A 151 1.40 -8.00 13.00
C ALA A 151 1.54 -7.33 14.38
N PHE A 152 0.98 -6.13 14.54
CA PHE A 152 1.08 -5.31 15.75
C PHE A 152 -0.28 -5.15 16.45
N ASP A 153 -1.29 -5.92 16.06
CA ASP A 153 -2.59 -5.93 16.74
C ASP A 153 -2.46 -6.34 18.22
N PRO A 154 -3.29 -5.75 19.11
CA PRO A 154 -4.39 -4.83 18.84
C PRO A 154 -3.97 -3.34 18.72
N ASP A 155 -2.71 -3.03 18.97
CA ASP A 155 -2.20 -1.65 19.12
C ASP A 155 -1.10 -1.35 18.07
N PRO A 156 -1.45 -1.27 16.77
CA PRO A 156 -0.47 -1.00 15.74
C PRO A 156 0.10 0.43 15.84
N PRO A 157 1.25 0.69 15.19
CA PRO A 157 1.82 2.03 15.18
C PRO A 157 0.87 3.04 14.53
N ALA A 158 0.76 4.22 15.14
CA ALA A 158 -0.07 5.30 14.61
C ALA A 158 0.33 5.68 13.17
N PRO A 159 -0.62 6.07 12.31
CA PRO A 159 -2.04 6.28 12.62
C PRO A 159 -2.90 5.01 12.44
N PHE A 160 -2.32 3.85 12.11
CA PHE A 160 -3.09 2.65 11.80
C PHE A 160 -3.94 2.19 13.00
N ILE A 161 -5.05 1.51 12.68
CA ILE A 161 -6.05 1.07 13.66
C ILE A 161 -6.11 -0.46 13.65
N GLY A 162 -5.94 -1.05 14.83
CA GLY A 162 -5.92 -2.49 15.01
C GLY A 162 -7.28 -3.16 14.84
N GLY A 163 -7.30 -4.49 14.88
CA GLY A 163 -8.49 -5.33 14.68
C GLY A 163 -8.54 -6.05 13.33
N THR A 164 -7.52 -5.85 12.48
CA THR A 164 -7.40 -6.57 11.19
C THR A 164 -7.07 -8.04 11.39
N LEU A 165 -6.35 -8.40 12.45
CA LEU A 165 -5.99 -9.79 12.75
C LEU A 165 -7.23 -10.63 13.12
N ALA A 166 -8.13 -10.06 13.92
CA ALA A 166 -9.38 -10.73 14.28
C ALA A 166 -10.28 -10.95 13.05
N ALA A 167 -10.33 -9.98 12.13
CA ALA A 167 -11.05 -10.13 10.88
C ALA A 167 -10.44 -11.25 10.00
N LEU A 168 -9.11 -11.31 9.90
CA LEU A 168 -8.43 -12.38 9.17
C LEU A 168 -8.68 -13.77 9.79
N ASP A 169 -8.65 -13.89 11.12
CA ASP A 169 -8.97 -15.15 11.81
C ASP A 169 -10.41 -15.61 11.55
N ASN A 170 -11.36 -14.68 11.51
CA ASN A 170 -12.75 -14.97 11.15
C ASN A 170 -12.85 -15.45 9.70
N ALA A 171 -12.20 -14.76 8.76
CA ALA A 171 -12.18 -15.17 7.35
C ALA A 171 -11.59 -16.58 7.16
N PHE A 172 -10.51 -16.93 7.86
CA PHE A 172 -9.95 -18.28 7.85
C PHE A 172 -10.92 -19.33 8.43
N SER A 173 -11.66 -18.99 9.49
CA SER A 173 -12.67 -19.87 10.09
C SER A 173 -13.86 -20.09 9.15
N TRP A 174 -14.34 -19.05 8.47
CA TRP A 174 -15.38 -19.14 7.46
C TRP A 174 -14.91 -19.94 6.24
N ALA A 175 -13.68 -19.68 5.78
CA ALA A 175 -13.08 -20.41 4.67
C ALA A 175 -13.03 -21.92 4.94
N GLN A 176 -12.59 -22.32 6.14
CA GLN A 176 -12.62 -23.74 6.53
C GLN A 176 -14.03 -24.32 6.56
N THR A 177 -15.04 -23.54 6.99
CA THR A 177 -16.44 -24.00 7.06
C THR A 177 -17.00 -24.33 5.66
N TYR A 178 -16.62 -23.55 4.65
CA TYR A 178 -17.12 -23.67 3.27
C TYR A 178 -16.15 -24.35 2.29
N ASP A 179 -15.10 -25.01 2.81
CA ASP A 179 -14.00 -25.62 2.03
C ASP A 179 -13.37 -24.66 1.00
N ILE A 180 -13.24 -23.40 1.39
CA ILE A 180 -12.55 -22.35 0.65
C ILE A 180 -11.12 -22.26 1.15
N LYS A 181 -10.19 -22.01 0.22
CA LYS A 181 -8.79 -21.75 0.51
C LYS A 181 -8.49 -20.25 0.58
N CYS A 182 -7.47 -19.88 1.36
CA CYS A 182 -7.06 -18.49 1.56
C CYS A 182 -5.63 -18.28 1.06
N ILE A 183 -5.45 -17.23 0.28
CA ILE A 183 -4.16 -16.59 0.01
C ILE A 183 -4.11 -15.33 0.88
N ILE A 184 -3.12 -15.24 1.76
CA ILE A 184 -2.84 -14.00 2.50
C ILE A 184 -1.95 -13.14 1.63
N ASP A 185 -2.36 -11.91 1.35
CA ASP A 185 -1.59 -10.99 0.51
C ASP A 185 -1.11 -9.79 1.30
N LEU A 186 0.21 -9.63 1.44
CA LEU A 186 0.78 -8.45 2.08
C LEU A 186 0.66 -7.25 1.12
N HIS A 187 -0.45 -6.53 1.26
CA HIS A 187 -0.89 -5.50 0.32
C HIS A 187 -0.20 -4.16 0.52
N ALA A 188 0.19 -3.86 1.76
CA ALA A 188 0.84 -2.62 2.14
C ALA A 188 2.05 -2.91 3.01
N ALA A 189 3.24 -2.51 2.55
CA ALA A 189 4.47 -2.57 3.32
C ALA A 189 4.78 -1.22 4.01
N PRO A 190 5.58 -1.20 5.10
CA PRO A 190 6.03 0.03 5.73
C PRO A 190 6.71 0.96 4.70
N GLY A 191 6.33 2.24 4.70
CA GLY A 191 6.85 3.22 3.75
C GLY A 191 6.27 3.15 2.34
N SER A 192 5.34 2.21 2.07
CA SER A 192 4.73 1.95 0.76
C SER A 192 5.72 1.50 -0.33
N GLN A 193 5.33 0.45 -1.03
CA GLN A 193 6.08 -0.14 -2.15
C GLN A 193 5.69 0.45 -3.52
N ASN A 194 4.65 1.28 -3.60
CA ASN A 194 4.16 1.82 -4.87
C ASN A 194 3.57 3.23 -4.86
N GLY A 195 3.42 3.85 -3.69
CA GLY A 195 2.98 5.24 -3.57
C GLY A 195 1.48 5.42 -3.77
N MET A 196 0.71 4.34 -3.84
CA MET A 196 -0.74 4.38 -4.06
C MET A 196 -1.53 4.26 -2.76
N GLU A 197 -2.81 4.61 -2.81
CA GLU A 197 -3.77 4.51 -1.71
C GLU A 197 -3.87 3.09 -1.15
N HIS A 198 -3.86 2.07 -2.02
CA HIS A 198 -4.03 0.68 -1.62
C HIS A 198 -2.78 0.12 -0.90
N SER A 199 -1.60 0.75 -1.02
CA SER A 199 -0.45 0.42 -0.17
C SER A 199 -0.34 1.32 1.07
N ALA A 200 -1.42 2.05 1.39
CA ALA A 200 -1.51 3.03 2.47
C ALA A 200 -0.37 4.07 2.44
N SER A 201 0.04 4.51 1.25
CA SER A 201 1.04 5.57 1.11
C SER A 201 0.52 6.85 1.77
N ARG A 202 1.33 7.45 2.65
CA ARG A 202 0.96 8.70 3.35
C ARG A 202 0.80 9.87 2.38
N ASP A 203 1.69 9.97 1.40
CA ASP A 203 1.89 11.19 0.60
C ASP A 203 2.29 10.91 -0.85
N GLY A 204 2.10 9.68 -1.32
CA GLY A 204 2.51 9.26 -2.67
C GLY A 204 3.97 8.81 -2.77
N SER A 205 4.73 8.87 -1.66
CA SER A 205 6.11 8.39 -1.64
C SER A 205 6.21 6.87 -1.64
N VAL A 206 7.35 6.39 -2.15
CA VAL A 206 7.76 4.97 -2.16
C VAL A 206 9.04 4.87 -1.35
N ASP A 207 8.89 4.79 -0.03
CA ASP A 207 10.03 4.75 0.90
C ASP A 207 10.41 3.31 1.28
N TRP A 208 9.57 2.30 1.00
CA TRP A 208 9.85 0.89 1.33
C TRP A 208 11.25 0.40 0.87
N PRO A 209 11.69 0.59 -0.39
CA PRO A 209 12.97 0.07 -0.84
C PRO A 209 14.18 0.89 -0.36
N THR A 210 13.96 2.05 0.29
CA THR A 210 15.04 2.97 0.68
C THR A 210 15.50 2.76 2.13
N SER A 211 14.77 1.95 2.91
CA SER A 211 15.04 1.69 4.31
C SER A 211 15.15 0.19 4.59
N GLN A 212 16.31 -0.23 5.09
CA GLN A 212 16.52 -1.60 5.52
C GLN A 212 15.56 -1.98 6.67
N ASP A 213 15.27 -1.05 7.58
CA ASP A 213 14.32 -1.25 8.69
C ASP A 213 12.90 -1.55 8.16
N TYR A 214 12.48 -0.91 7.06
CA TYR A 214 11.17 -1.19 6.46
C TYR A 214 11.11 -2.58 5.84
N ILE A 215 12.18 -3.01 5.16
CA ILE A 215 12.28 -4.36 4.60
C ILE A 215 12.28 -5.41 5.73
N GLU A 216 13.07 -5.20 6.79
CA GLU A 216 13.13 -6.10 7.95
C GLU A 216 11.78 -6.21 8.65
N LYS A 217 11.10 -5.08 8.85
CA LYS A 217 9.75 -5.08 9.41
C LYS A 217 8.74 -5.80 8.52
N THR A 218 8.92 -5.74 7.20
CA THR A 218 8.11 -6.51 6.25
C THR A 218 8.36 -8.01 6.41
N PHE A 219 9.61 -8.44 6.61
CA PHE A 219 9.93 -9.83 6.94
C PHE A 219 9.31 -10.30 8.26
N ASP A 220 9.31 -9.46 9.29
CA ASP A 220 8.67 -9.78 10.57
C ASP A 220 7.18 -10.05 10.41
N VAL A 221 6.50 -9.27 9.55
CA VAL A 221 5.08 -9.50 9.22
C VAL A 221 4.89 -10.84 8.50
N ILE A 222 5.74 -11.16 7.52
CA ILE A 222 5.67 -12.45 6.82
C ILE A 222 5.95 -13.63 7.77
N ASP A 223 6.92 -13.50 8.68
CA ASP A 223 7.23 -14.53 9.69
C ASP A 223 6.04 -14.73 10.63
N PHE A 224 5.42 -13.64 11.09
CA PHE A 224 4.20 -13.66 11.90
C PHE A 224 3.03 -14.36 11.22
N LEU A 225 2.67 -13.95 9.99
CA LEU A 225 1.55 -14.51 9.24
C LEU A 225 1.80 -16.00 8.91
N ALA A 226 3.02 -16.34 8.46
CA ALA A 226 3.39 -17.72 8.17
C ALA A 226 3.33 -18.60 9.42
N SER A 227 3.88 -18.15 10.53
CA SER A 227 3.85 -18.89 11.81
C SER A 227 2.42 -19.14 12.27
N ARG A 228 1.56 -18.12 12.20
CA ARG A 228 0.16 -18.19 12.67
C ARG A 228 -0.69 -19.16 11.84
N TYR A 229 -0.65 -19.04 10.51
CA TYR A 229 -1.58 -19.75 9.64
C TYR A 229 -1.02 -21.03 9.01
N ALA A 230 0.28 -21.35 9.15
CA ALA A 230 0.92 -22.49 8.48
C ALA A 230 0.21 -23.84 8.67
N LYS A 231 -0.46 -24.04 9.83
CA LYS A 231 -1.18 -25.28 10.15
C LYS A 231 -2.68 -25.20 9.87
N HIS A 232 -3.19 -24.04 9.45
CA HIS A 232 -4.60 -23.87 9.19
C HIS A 232 -4.99 -24.58 7.88
N PRO A 233 -6.01 -25.44 7.85
CA PRO A 233 -6.36 -26.24 6.66
C PRO A 233 -6.84 -25.40 5.47
N ALA A 234 -7.26 -24.15 5.72
CA ALA A 234 -7.64 -23.20 4.69
C ALA A 234 -6.42 -22.49 4.04
N LEU A 235 -5.22 -22.50 4.62
CA LEU A 235 -4.08 -21.80 4.03
C LEU A 235 -3.65 -22.45 2.70
N LEU A 236 -3.67 -21.68 1.62
CA LEU A 236 -3.14 -22.08 0.31
C LEU A 236 -1.79 -21.42 0.02
N GLY A 237 -1.65 -20.13 0.32
CA GLY A 237 -0.42 -19.41 0.04
C GLY A 237 -0.30 -18.08 0.76
N ILE A 238 0.89 -17.51 0.67
CA ILE A 238 1.23 -16.18 1.18
C ILE A 238 1.90 -15.42 0.03
N GLU A 239 1.30 -14.31 -0.36
CA GLU A 239 1.87 -13.35 -1.28
C GLU A 239 2.73 -12.34 -0.52
N LEU A 240 4.00 -12.26 -0.92
CA LEU A 240 5.02 -11.58 -0.12
C LEU A 240 4.93 -10.05 -0.20
N LEU A 241 4.46 -9.50 -1.32
CA LEU A 241 4.32 -8.06 -1.53
C LEU A 241 3.47 -7.80 -2.77
N ASN A 242 2.35 -7.10 -2.61
CA ASN A 242 1.48 -6.68 -3.71
C ASN A 242 2.09 -5.51 -4.51
N GLU A 243 2.10 -5.63 -5.83
CA GLU A 243 2.30 -4.52 -6.79
C GLU A 243 3.44 -3.52 -6.45
N PRO A 244 4.70 -3.96 -6.26
CA PRO A 244 5.82 -3.03 -6.14
C PRO A 244 5.97 -2.15 -7.40
N SER A 245 6.28 -0.86 -7.26
CA SER A 245 6.41 0.04 -8.41
C SER A 245 7.71 -0.18 -9.18
N ALA A 246 7.62 -0.44 -10.49
CA ALA A 246 8.78 -0.60 -11.36
C ALA A 246 9.68 0.64 -11.43
N ALA A 247 9.08 1.83 -11.26
CA ALA A 247 9.79 3.11 -11.33
C ALA A 247 10.61 3.42 -10.06
N SER A 248 10.24 2.84 -8.92
CA SER A 248 10.82 3.22 -7.60
C SER A 248 11.44 2.05 -6.84
N VAL A 249 11.03 0.80 -7.12
CA VAL A 249 11.56 -0.40 -6.47
C VAL A 249 12.58 -1.07 -7.40
N PRO A 250 13.89 -1.03 -7.06
CA PRO A 250 14.92 -1.74 -7.81
C PRO A 250 14.69 -3.26 -7.81
N LEU A 251 14.91 -3.89 -8.96
CA LEU A 251 14.65 -5.32 -9.14
C LEU A 251 15.54 -6.20 -8.25
N ASP A 252 16.79 -5.81 -8.03
CA ASP A 252 17.74 -6.55 -7.18
C ASP A 252 17.31 -6.56 -5.70
N ILE A 253 16.84 -5.42 -5.18
CA ILE A 253 16.25 -5.32 -3.84
C ILE A 253 15.02 -6.24 -3.75
N LEU A 254 14.13 -6.17 -4.74
CA LEU A 254 12.91 -6.97 -4.75
C LEU A 254 13.19 -8.48 -4.82
N LEU A 255 14.15 -8.91 -5.65
CA LEU A 255 14.54 -10.31 -5.76
C LEU A 255 15.17 -10.82 -4.46
N SER A 256 16.03 -10.02 -3.81
CA SER A 256 16.59 -10.35 -2.50
C SER A 256 15.48 -10.53 -1.46
N TYR A 257 14.51 -9.61 -1.44
CA TYR A 257 13.33 -9.67 -0.58
C TYR A 257 12.53 -10.96 -0.82
N TYR A 258 12.17 -11.26 -2.06
CA TYR A 258 11.41 -12.47 -2.38
C TYR A 258 12.14 -13.77 -2.02
N GLN A 259 13.47 -13.82 -2.22
CA GLN A 259 14.25 -14.99 -1.82
C GLN A 259 14.27 -15.21 -0.31
N GLN A 260 14.39 -14.14 0.48
CA GLN A 260 14.40 -14.23 1.93
C GLN A 260 12.99 -14.48 2.50
N GLY A 261 11.97 -13.82 1.98
CA GLY A 261 10.56 -14.06 2.34
C GLY A 261 10.14 -15.51 2.07
N HIS A 262 10.57 -16.09 0.94
CA HIS A 262 10.37 -17.52 0.67
C HIS A 262 10.95 -18.41 1.78
N ARG A 263 12.22 -18.18 2.17
CA ARG A 263 12.86 -18.94 3.24
C ARG A 263 12.12 -18.81 4.56
N ILE A 264 11.59 -17.62 4.87
CA ILE A 264 10.78 -17.37 6.07
C ILE A 264 9.52 -18.23 6.05
N VAL A 265 8.73 -18.20 4.96
CA VAL A 265 7.52 -19.04 4.85
C VAL A 265 7.87 -20.53 4.98
N ARG A 266 9.00 -20.97 4.40
CA ARG A 266 9.46 -22.37 4.49
C ARG A 266 9.90 -22.81 5.88
N LYS A 267 10.18 -21.90 6.83
CA LYS A 267 10.39 -22.27 8.23
C LYS A 267 9.15 -22.94 8.83
N TYR A 268 7.95 -22.54 8.37
CA TYR A 268 6.68 -22.93 8.98
C TYR A 268 5.84 -23.85 8.08
N SER A 269 5.91 -23.68 6.75
CA SER A 269 5.12 -24.49 5.81
C SER A 269 5.93 -24.97 4.60
N PRO A 270 6.11 -26.30 4.44
CA PRO A 270 6.73 -26.86 3.23
C PRO A 270 5.79 -26.85 2.02
N THR A 271 4.48 -26.70 2.23
CA THR A 271 3.45 -26.90 1.20
C THR A 271 2.76 -25.61 0.75
N ALA A 272 2.69 -24.57 1.58
CA ALA A 272 2.07 -23.31 1.19
C ALA A 272 2.78 -22.71 -0.03
N PHE A 273 2.00 -22.23 -0.99
CA PHE A 273 2.54 -21.47 -2.12
C PHE A 273 3.12 -20.15 -1.60
N VAL A 274 4.33 -19.81 -2.09
CA VAL A 274 4.90 -18.48 -1.90
C VAL A 274 4.66 -17.72 -3.19
N ILE A 275 3.85 -16.68 -3.09
CA ILE A 275 3.41 -15.90 -4.24
C ILE A 275 4.24 -14.61 -4.29
N VAL A 276 4.72 -14.26 -5.49
CA VAL A 276 5.51 -13.06 -5.75
C VAL A 276 4.84 -12.23 -6.83
N CYS A 277 4.53 -10.96 -6.55
CA CYS A 277 3.83 -10.10 -7.49
C CYS A 277 4.81 -9.46 -8.48
N GLN A 278 4.40 -9.32 -9.74
CA GLN A 278 5.10 -8.51 -10.72
C GLN A 278 5.23 -7.04 -10.27
N ARG A 279 6.27 -6.34 -10.74
CA ARG A 279 6.30 -4.89 -10.59
C ARG A 279 5.26 -4.25 -11.51
N ILE A 280 4.53 -3.27 -11.00
CA ILE A 280 3.56 -2.49 -11.79
C ILE A 280 4.24 -1.30 -12.48
N GLY A 281 3.75 -0.93 -13.67
CA GLY A 281 4.35 0.08 -14.53
C GLY A 281 5.15 -0.52 -15.69
N ASN A 282 6.21 0.15 -16.12
CA ASN A 282 7.03 -0.26 -17.26
C ASN A 282 8.11 -1.28 -16.87
N ALA A 283 7.70 -2.48 -16.43
CA ALA A 283 8.57 -3.62 -16.15
C ALA A 283 8.48 -4.67 -17.26
N ASP A 284 9.54 -5.47 -17.45
CA ASP A 284 9.46 -6.65 -18.32
C ASP A 284 8.59 -7.70 -17.61
N PRO A 285 7.46 -8.14 -18.19
CA PRO A 285 6.60 -9.16 -17.59
C PRO A 285 7.30 -10.51 -17.35
N LEU A 286 8.45 -10.73 -17.98
CA LEU A 286 9.26 -11.94 -17.82
C LEU A 286 10.36 -11.81 -16.75
N GLU A 287 10.57 -10.64 -16.15
CA GLU A 287 11.74 -10.37 -15.29
C GLU A 287 11.83 -11.33 -14.10
N LEU A 288 10.69 -11.65 -13.47
CA LEU A 288 10.63 -12.59 -12.34
C LEU A 288 10.82 -14.05 -12.75
N PHE A 289 10.42 -14.42 -13.97
CA PHE A 289 10.62 -15.76 -14.52
C PHE A 289 12.09 -15.99 -14.88
N GLN A 290 12.74 -14.97 -15.46
CA GLN A 290 14.15 -15.00 -15.83
C GLN A 290 15.08 -14.92 -14.62
N ALA A 291 14.64 -14.28 -13.53
CA ALA A 291 15.40 -14.14 -12.30
C ALA A 291 15.72 -15.48 -11.60
N ASN A 292 15.09 -16.59 -12.01
CA ASN A 292 15.29 -17.93 -11.47
C ASN A 292 15.28 -17.93 -9.93
N ILE A 293 14.19 -17.42 -9.35
CA ILE A 293 14.03 -17.22 -7.90
C ILE A 293 14.24 -18.55 -7.13
N GLY A 294 14.13 -19.70 -7.80
CA GLY A 294 14.94 -20.88 -7.44
C GLY A 294 14.40 -21.73 -6.29
N PHE A 295 13.09 -21.72 -6.07
CA PHE A 295 12.49 -22.52 -5.00
C PHE A 295 11.22 -23.27 -5.41
N THR A 296 10.87 -24.28 -4.61
CA THR A 296 9.65 -25.07 -4.77
C THR A 296 8.41 -24.29 -4.34
N ASN A 297 7.27 -24.60 -4.98
CA ASN A 297 5.96 -23.99 -4.74
C ASN A 297 6.00 -22.46 -4.76
N ILE A 298 6.73 -21.88 -5.73
CA ILE A 298 6.64 -20.45 -6.07
C ILE A 298 5.56 -20.27 -7.13
N VAL A 299 4.82 -19.18 -6.99
CA VAL A 299 3.85 -18.70 -7.96
C VAL A 299 4.16 -17.23 -8.26
N VAL A 300 4.18 -16.84 -9.53
CA VAL A 300 4.23 -15.44 -9.94
C VAL A 300 2.80 -14.94 -10.12
N ASP A 301 2.44 -13.87 -9.42
CA ASP A 301 1.17 -13.17 -9.55
C ASP A 301 1.28 -12.05 -10.60
N LEU A 302 0.35 -12.06 -11.57
CA LEU A 302 0.25 -11.11 -12.65
C LEU A 302 -1.07 -10.35 -12.57
N HIS A 303 -1.00 -9.02 -12.64
CA HIS A 303 -2.16 -8.15 -12.58
C HIS A 303 -2.42 -7.51 -13.94
N TYR A 304 -3.64 -7.67 -14.45
CA TYR A 304 -3.98 -7.34 -15.83
C TYR A 304 -5.20 -6.42 -15.93
N TYR A 305 -4.94 -5.13 -16.09
CA TYR A 305 -5.97 -4.10 -16.30
C TYR A 305 -5.85 -3.47 -17.69
N ASN A 306 -6.97 -3.18 -18.36
CA ASN A 306 -6.96 -2.26 -19.52
C ASN A 306 -7.40 -0.84 -19.12
N LEU A 307 -7.97 -0.68 -17.92
CA LEU A 307 -8.63 0.56 -17.51
C LEU A 307 -7.67 1.72 -17.23
N PHE A 308 -6.41 1.42 -16.94
CA PHE A 308 -5.43 2.40 -16.46
C PHE A 308 -4.38 2.80 -17.51
N ASP A 309 -4.55 2.35 -18.76
CA ASP A 309 -3.66 2.69 -19.86
C ASP A 309 -4.46 3.38 -20.99
N THR A 310 -3.99 4.57 -21.36
CA THR A 310 -4.59 5.41 -22.40
C THR A 310 -4.66 4.73 -23.77
N PHE A 311 -3.84 3.71 -24.01
CA PHE A 311 -3.92 2.84 -25.18
C PHE A 311 -5.32 2.24 -25.35
N PHE A 312 -5.96 1.80 -24.25
CA PHE A 312 -7.24 1.11 -24.29
C PHE A 312 -8.45 2.03 -24.29
N VAL A 313 -8.28 3.31 -23.90
CA VAL A 313 -9.36 4.30 -23.85
C VAL A 313 -10.05 4.48 -25.21
N ASN A 314 -9.28 4.34 -26.29
CA ASN A 314 -9.79 4.50 -27.66
C ASN A 314 -10.21 3.18 -28.33
N LEU A 315 -10.15 2.05 -27.62
CA LEU A 315 -10.55 0.75 -28.15
C LEU A 315 -12.03 0.47 -27.88
N SER A 316 -12.72 -0.04 -28.90
CA SER A 316 -14.06 -0.63 -28.71
C SER A 316 -14.00 -1.86 -27.80
N SER A 317 -15.15 -2.29 -27.26
CA SER A 317 -15.24 -3.53 -26.46
C SER A 317 -14.70 -4.75 -27.23
N ALA A 318 -14.98 -4.85 -28.53
CA ALA A 318 -14.48 -5.94 -29.37
C ALA A 318 -12.96 -5.92 -29.51
N GLN A 319 -12.36 -4.73 -29.68
CA GLN A 319 -10.90 -4.60 -29.73
C GLN A 319 -10.22 -4.89 -28.38
N ASN A 320 -10.86 -4.51 -27.27
CA ASN A 320 -10.40 -4.87 -25.92
C ASN A 320 -10.41 -6.40 -25.72
N ILE A 321 -11.49 -7.07 -26.12
CA ILE A 321 -11.59 -8.53 -26.08
C ILE A 321 -10.53 -9.18 -26.98
N ASP A 322 -10.36 -8.68 -28.20
CA ASP A 322 -9.33 -9.17 -29.12
C ASP A 322 -7.93 -9.04 -28.54
N TYR A 323 -7.62 -7.94 -27.85
CA TYR A 323 -6.32 -7.75 -27.19
C TYR A 323 -6.09 -8.80 -26.10
N ILE A 324 -7.11 -9.11 -25.30
CA ILE A 324 -7.03 -10.14 -24.26
C ILE A 324 -6.65 -11.50 -24.88
N TYR A 325 -7.39 -11.95 -25.89
CA TYR A 325 -7.14 -13.26 -26.51
C TYR A 325 -5.88 -13.31 -27.37
N LYS A 326 -5.53 -12.22 -28.07
CA LYS A 326 -4.39 -12.22 -29.00
C LYS A 326 -3.06 -11.88 -28.34
N SER A 327 -3.07 -11.10 -27.26
CA SER A 327 -1.85 -10.63 -26.59
C SER A 327 -1.66 -11.28 -25.22
N ARG A 328 -2.63 -11.15 -24.32
CA ARG A 328 -2.47 -11.65 -22.93
C ARG A 328 -2.47 -13.17 -22.86
N GLU A 329 -3.38 -13.84 -23.57
CA GLU A 329 -3.40 -15.30 -23.60
C GLU A 329 -2.09 -15.87 -24.16
N ALA A 330 -1.54 -15.30 -25.24
CA ALA A 330 -0.27 -15.72 -25.80
C ALA A 330 0.89 -15.54 -24.82
N GLN A 331 0.92 -14.42 -24.09
CA GLN A 331 1.91 -14.17 -23.04
C GLN A 331 1.80 -15.20 -21.91
N LEU A 332 0.59 -15.48 -21.44
CA LEU A 332 0.33 -16.51 -20.41
C LEU A 332 0.73 -17.91 -20.88
N GLN A 333 0.46 -18.27 -22.13
CA GLN A 333 0.87 -19.55 -22.71
C GLN A 333 2.41 -19.66 -22.79
N GLN A 334 3.10 -18.58 -23.13
CA GLN A 334 4.56 -18.54 -23.12
C GLN A 334 5.11 -18.77 -21.71
N LEU A 335 4.54 -18.10 -20.71
CA LEU A 335 4.91 -18.29 -19.31
C LEU A 335 4.60 -19.70 -18.80
N ALA A 336 3.48 -20.27 -19.22
CA ALA A 336 3.05 -21.62 -18.84
C ALA A 336 3.91 -22.73 -19.45
N SER A 337 4.51 -22.50 -20.63
CA SER A 337 5.36 -23.48 -21.31
C SER A 337 6.83 -23.47 -20.86
N ALA A 338 7.25 -22.44 -20.10
CA ALA A 338 8.57 -22.37 -19.51
C ALA A 338 8.67 -23.33 -18.30
N SER A 339 9.85 -23.91 -18.06
CA SER A 339 10.17 -24.72 -16.87
C SER A 339 10.29 -23.88 -15.58
N GLY A 340 9.57 -22.75 -15.52
CA GLY A 340 9.63 -21.72 -14.50
C GLY A 340 8.57 -21.88 -13.40
N PRO A 341 8.41 -20.87 -12.53
CA PRO A 341 7.38 -20.87 -11.48
C PRO A 341 5.97 -20.95 -12.05
N LEU A 342 5.02 -21.37 -11.20
CA LEU A 342 3.58 -21.36 -11.54
C LEU A 342 3.11 -19.92 -11.78
N VAL A 343 2.02 -19.75 -12.52
CA VAL A 343 1.43 -18.43 -12.82
C VAL A 343 0.05 -18.34 -12.19
N PHE A 344 -0.23 -17.20 -11.57
CA PHE A 344 -1.51 -16.83 -11.01
C PHE A 344 -1.91 -15.45 -11.52
N ILE A 345 -3.19 -15.25 -11.83
CA ILE A 345 -3.76 -13.93 -12.12
C ILE A 345 -4.55 -13.53 -10.89
N GLY A 346 -3.92 -12.76 -10.00
CA GLY A 346 -4.47 -12.33 -8.73
C GLY A 346 -5.44 -11.17 -8.85
N LYS A 347 -5.29 -10.34 -9.90
CA LYS A 347 -6.22 -9.28 -10.23
C LYS A 347 -6.46 -9.10 -11.72
N ASP A 348 -7.73 -9.00 -12.10
CA ASP A 348 -8.16 -8.59 -13.44
C ASP A 348 -9.48 -7.82 -13.37
N SER A 349 -9.84 -7.14 -14.47
CA SER A 349 -11.16 -6.50 -14.65
C SER A 349 -11.99 -7.20 -15.73
N PHE A 350 -11.70 -8.47 -16.04
CA PHE A 350 -12.25 -9.16 -17.20
C PHE A 350 -12.75 -10.56 -16.83
N PRO A 351 -14.08 -10.79 -16.82
CA PRO A 351 -14.65 -12.12 -16.60
C PRO A 351 -14.17 -13.18 -17.59
N ALA A 352 -13.57 -12.78 -18.72
CA ALA A 352 -13.00 -13.67 -19.73
C ALA A 352 -11.56 -14.14 -19.44
N LEU A 353 -10.82 -13.47 -18.54
CA LEU A 353 -9.45 -13.87 -18.14
C LEU A 353 -9.45 -14.87 -16.97
N THR A 354 -10.45 -14.81 -16.09
CA THR A 354 -10.61 -15.76 -14.97
C THR A 354 -10.67 -17.23 -15.45
N PRO A 355 -11.30 -17.57 -16.59
CA PRO A 355 -11.21 -18.89 -17.20
C PRO A 355 -9.88 -19.20 -17.92
N LEU A 356 -9.08 -18.19 -18.27
CA LEU A 356 -7.79 -18.37 -18.97
C LEU A 356 -6.62 -18.59 -18.01
N ALA A 357 -6.75 -18.20 -16.73
CA ALA A 357 -5.83 -18.62 -15.64
C ALA A 357 -5.82 -20.15 -15.41
N LYS A 358 -6.72 -20.90 -16.06
CA LYS A 358 -6.79 -22.37 -16.05
C LYS A 358 -5.60 -23.07 -16.72
N TYR A 359 -4.75 -22.35 -17.44
CA TYR A 359 -3.70 -22.97 -18.27
C TYR A 359 -2.40 -23.35 -17.55
N ASN A 360 -2.29 -23.23 -16.22
CA ASN A 360 -1.21 -23.95 -15.49
C ASN A 360 -1.43 -24.18 -13.98
N LEU A 361 -2.57 -23.77 -13.41
CA LEU A 361 -2.87 -24.03 -12.01
C LEU A 361 -3.57 -25.39 -11.87
N LYS A 362 -2.82 -26.40 -11.45
CA LYS A 362 -3.44 -27.54 -10.74
C LYS A 362 -3.52 -27.17 -9.27
N PRO A 363 -4.71 -26.95 -8.68
CA PRO A 363 -6.08 -26.99 -9.25
C PRO A 363 -6.62 -25.60 -9.69
N ASN A 364 -7.74 -25.58 -10.41
CA ASN A 364 -8.44 -24.36 -10.86
C ASN A 364 -8.74 -23.42 -9.67
N TRP A 365 -7.96 -22.36 -9.50
CA TRP A 365 -8.23 -21.31 -8.51
C TRP A 365 -9.24 -20.32 -9.08
N PHE A 366 -10.42 -20.26 -8.48
CA PHE A 366 -11.33 -19.14 -8.67
C PHE A 366 -11.12 -18.23 -7.48
N VAL A 367 -10.54 -17.06 -7.71
CA VAL A 367 -10.14 -16.14 -6.64
C VAL A 367 -11.07 -14.94 -6.63
N TYR A 368 -11.60 -14.65 -5.44
CA TYR A 368 -12.25 -13.39 -5.12
C TYR A 368 -11.33 -12.59 -4.21
N GLU A 369 -11.15 -11.29 -4.51
CA GLU A 369 -10.41 -10.36 -3.68
C GLU A 369 -11.37 -9.70 -2.68
N CYS A 370 -11.10 -9.85 -1.39
CA CYS A 370 -11.79 -9.14 -0.33
C CYS A 370 -10.96 -7.90 0.05
N SER A 371 -11.07 -6.79 -0.70
CA SER A 371 -10.38 -5.54 -0.36
C SER A 371 -11.25 -4.67 0.55
N ASP A 372 -10.69 -4.20 1.68
CA ASP A 372 -11.30 -3.19 2.56
C ASP A 372 -11.61 -1.86 1.83
#